data_AF-A0A7S2JQW7-F1
#
_entry.id   AF-A0A7S2JQW7-F1
#
_cell.length_a   1.000
_cell.length_b   1.000
_cell.length_c   1.000
_cell.angle_alpha   90.00
_cell.angle_beta   90.00
_cell.angle_gamma   90.00
#
_symmetry.space_group_name_H-M   'P 1'
#
loop_
_entity.id
_entity.type
_entity.pdbx_description
1 polymer ?
#
loop_
_entity_poly.entity_id
_entity_poly.type
_entity_poly.pdbx_seq_one_letter_code
_entity_poly.pdbx_strand_id
1 'polypeptide(L)'
;EQDKKRTPLFTALIMSLRRRLLISLIPLAQLQSSRAFSGMSLHQKNNLSSSSSLSMVLPTMIVFDLDDCLWSPEMYTLRYPGPTIPVKGKAEGCDEDIVIGMQCPNGPTVKLFNGARSALVELATDPKYKDVIIAAASSSEEPTFSKACLDNIEVLPGKTMRSMFQYSQIGRTGKLSSRKTTHFKELHQDSGVAYNEMLFFDDCNWGDHVGDLENCFGVVGQRTPRGMQLS
;
A
#
# COMPACT_ATOMS: atom_id res chain seq x y z
N GLU A 1 24.72 23.04 -4.21
CA GLU A 1 24.82 22.00 -3.17
C GLU A 1 23.99 20.81 -3.63
N GLN A 2 24.62 19.65 -3.81
CA GLN A 2 24.03 18.51 -4.51
C GLN A 2 22.94 17.86 -3.65
N ASP A 3 21.69 18.07 -4.03
CA ASP A 3 20.54 17.39 -3.44
C ASP A 3 20.56 15.92 -3.93
N LYS A 4 21.21 15.05 -3.14
CA LYS A 4 21.18 13.61 -3.32
C LYS A 4 19.72 13.17 -3.20
N LYS A 5 19.07 12.91 -4.34
CA LYS A 5 17.79 12.21 -4.46
C LYS A 5 17.84 10.93 -3.62
N ARG A 6 17.44 11.02 -2.34
CA ARG A 6 17.12 9.83 -1.55
C ARG A 6 15.91 9.23 -2.21
N THR A 7 16.04 8.01 -2.70
CA THR A 7 14.88 7.22 -3.09
C THR A 7 13.97 7.15 -1.86
N PRO A 8 12.74 7.67 -1.91
CA PRO A 8 11.87 7.67 -0.75
C PRO A 8 11.63 6.22 -0.31
N LEU A 9 11.60 6.01 1.00
CA LEU A 9 11.64 4.69 1.64
C LEU A 9 10.46 3.81 1.22
N PHE A 10 9.32 4.42 0.90
CA PHE A 10 8.15 3.74 0.37
C PHE A 10 8.40 3.15 -1.04
N THR A 11 9.08 3.89 -1.93
CA THR A 11 9.57 3.32 -3.20
C THR A 11 10.51 2.13 -2.95
N ALA A 12 11.47 2.27 -2.05
CA ALA A 12 12.42 1.19 -1.76
C ALA A 12 11.72 -0.07 -1.19
N LEU A 13 10.66 0.12 -0.39
CA LEU A 13 9.83 -0.95 0.15
C LEU A 13 9.03 -1.66 -0.95
N ILE A 14 8.37 -0.91 -1.82
CA ILE A 14 7.69 -1.46 -3.02
C ILE A 14 8.68 -2.26 -3.87
N MET A 15 9.90 -1.75 -4.06
CA MET A 15 10.96 -2.44 -4.80
C MET A 15 11.44 -3.72 -4.12
N SER A 16 11.62 -3.71 -2.79
CA SER A 16 12.10 -4.86 -2.01
C SER A 16 11.08 -6.01 -2.03
N LEU A 17 9.80 -5.69 -1.85
CA LEU A 17 8.72 -6.68 -1.84
C LEU A 17 8.59 -7.39 -3.19
N ARG A 18 8.90 -6.72 -4.29
CA ARG A 18 8.92 -7.31 -5.64
C ARG A 18 10.13 -8.21 -5.95
N ARG A 19 11.26 -8.10 -5.26
CA ARG A 19 12.33 -9.11 -5.43
C ARG A 19 11.84 -10.52 -5.08
N ARG A 20 10.85 -10.65 -4.21
CA ARG A 20 10.18 -11.93 -3.92
C ARG A 20 9.29 -12.41 -5.07
N LEU A 21 8.57 -11.51 -5.75
CA LEU A 21 7.74 -11.80 -6.93
C LEU A 21 8.53 -12.29 -8.15
N LEU A 22 9.71 -11.73 -8.42
CA LEU A 22 10.53 -12.14 -9.58
C LEU A 22 11.22 -13.49 -9.38
N ILE A 23 11.49 -13.91 -8.13
CA ILE A 23 12.12 -15.20 -7.83
C ILE A 23 11.12 -16.35 -8.00
N SER A 24 9.82 -16.13 -7.79
CA SER A 24 8.80 -17.18 -7.94
C SER A 24 8.37 -17.44 -9.39
N LEU A 25 8.85 -16.64 -10.35
CA LEU A 25 8.53 -16.76 -11.78
C LEU A 25 9.64 -17.43 -12.61
N ILE A 26 10.72 -17.89 -11.99
CA ILE A 26 11.73 -18.70 -12.69
C ILE A 26 11.14 -20.10 -12.88
N PRO A 27 10.88 -20.57 -14.11
CA PRO A 27 10.50 -21.95 -14.33
C PRO A 27 11.64 -22.84 -13.85
N LEU A 28 11.33 -23.85 -13.04
CA LEU A 28 12.24 -24.92 -12.65
C LEU A 28 12.50 -25.84 -13.85
N ALA A 29 13.01 -25.28 -14.95
CA ALA A 29 13.28 -25.99 -16.18
C ALA A 29 14.69 -25.63 -16.64
N GLN A 30 15.68 -26.33 -16.08
CA GLN A 30 16.85 -26.87 -16.79
C GLN A 30 17.87 -27.41 -15.78
N LEU A 31 17.60 -28.63 -15.31
CA LEU A 31 18.63 -29.50 -14.75
C LEU A 31 18.45 -30.88 -15.39
N GLN A 32 18.78 -30.97 -16.69
CA GLN A 32 19.04 -32.25 -17.36
C GLN A 32 20.25 -32.16 -18.28
N SER A 33 21.32 -32.79 -17.81
CA SER A 33 22.18 -33.73 -18.53
C SER A 33 23.04 -33.28 -19.73
N SER A 34 24.36 -33.41 -19.48
CA SER A 34 25.38 -34.18 -20.22
C SER A 34 26.32 -33.54 -21.25
N ARG A 35 27.61 -33.69 -20.90
CA ARG A 35 28.78 -34.14 -21.69
C ARG A 35 29.37 -33.24 -22.79
N ALA A 36 30.56 -32.73 -22.45
CA ALA A 36 31.81 -32.69 -23.21
C ALA A 36 31.77 -32.56 -24.74
N PHE A 37 32.26 -31.42 -25.24
CA PHE A 37 33.01 -31.36 -26.50
C PHE A 37 34.10 -30.27 -26.40
N SER A 38 35.32 -30.65 -26.76
CA SER A 38 36.52 -29.81 -26.79
C SER A 38 36.56 -28.91 -28.04
N GLY A 39 37.18 -27.73 -27.88
CA GLY A 39 38.03 -27.12 -28.91
C GLY A 39 37.36 -26.12 -29.86
N MET A 40 37.62 -24.82 -29.63
CA MET A 40 38.30 -23.89 -30.56
C MET A 40 37.87 -22.45 -30.30
N SER A 41 38.88 -21.60 -30.09
CA SER A 41 38.81 -20.16 -29.93
C SER A 41 38.43 -19.48 -31.25
N LEU A 42 37.41 -18.63 -31.21
CA LEU A 42 37.33 -17.45 -32.06
C LEU A 42 36.94 -16.25 -31.20
N HIS A 43 37.83 -15.26 -31.20
CA HIS A 43 37.64 -13.95 -30.60
C HIS A 43 36.36 -13.30 -31.13
N GLN A 44 35.33 -13.23 -30.30
CA GLN A 44 34.25 -12.27 -30.47
C GLN A 44 34.25 -11.36 -29.25
N LYS A 45 34.67 -10.11 -29.48
CA LYS A 45 34.72 -9.06 -28.46
C LYS A 45 33.33 -8.88 -27.86
N ASN A 46 33.23 -9.21 -26.59
CA ASN A 46 32.10 -8.92 -25.72
C ASN A 46 31.88 -7.40 -25.67
N ASN A 47 30.83 -6.91 -26.32
CA ASN A 47 30.16 -5.67 -25.92
C ASN A 47 28.84 -6.05 -25.23
N LEU A 48 28.96 -6.65 -24.05
CA LEU A 48 27.86 -6.73 -23.10
C LEU A 48 27.98 -5.52 -22.15
N SER A 49 27.53 -4.37 -22.62
CA SER A 49 27.08 -3.30 -21.72
C SER A 49 25.56 -3.25 -21.76
N SER A 50 24.91 -4.37 -21.45
CA SER A 50 23.50 -4.35 -21.08
C SER A 50 23.41 -3.96 -19.61
N SER A 51 23.59 -2.66 -19.31
CA SER A 51 22.97 -2.11 -18.12
C SER A 51 21.46 -2.14 -18.38
N SER A 52 20.84 -3.30 -18.17
CA SER A 52 19.39 -3.41 -18.13
C SER A 52 18.95 -2.55 -16.95
N SER A 53 18.59 -1.30 -17.24
CA SER A 53 17.75 -0.54 -16.33
C SER A 53 16.54 -1.43 -16.07
N LEU A 54 16.47 -2.04 -14.89
CA LEU A 54 15.27 -2.74 -14.44
C LEU A 54 14.15 -1.72 -14.57
N SER A 55 13.29 -1.87 -15.59
CA SER A 55 12.12 -1.03 -15.71
C SER A 55 11.34 -1.22 -14.42
N MET A 56 11.07 -0.12 -13.72
CA MET A 56 10.34 -0.12 -12.47
C MET A 56 8.94 -0.66 -12.73
N VAL A 57 8.69 -1.93 -12.38
CA VAL A 57 7.35 -2.50 -12.49
C VAL A 57 6.60 -2.22 -11.19
N LEU A 58 5.67 -1.28 -11.25
CA LEU A 58 4.80 -0.90 -10.13
C LEU A 58 3.63 -1.88 -10.00
N PRO A 59 3.02 -2.04 -8.80
CA PRO A 59 1.72 -2.69 -8.70
C PRO A 59 0.66 -1.88 -9.46
N THR A 60 -0.31 -2.58 -10.06
CA THR A 60 -1.47 -1.93 -10.66
C THR A 60 -2.37 -1.31 -9.59
N MET A 61 -2.46 -1.97 -8.42
CA MET A 61 -3.22 -1.48 -7.28
C MET A 61 -2.45 -1.60 -5.96
N ILE A 62 -2.50 -0.56 -5.15
CA ILE A 62 -2.08 -0.58 -3.75
C ILE A 62 -3.33 -0.53 -2.87
N VAL A 63 -3.46 -1.52 -2.01
CA VAL A 63 -4.58 -1.67 -1.07
C VAL A 63 -4.06 -1.40 0.34
N PHE A 64 -4.76 -0.55 1.07
CA PHE A 64 -4.46 -0.28 2.47
C PHE A 64 -5.58 -0.82 3.36
N ASP A 65 -5.20 -1.50 4.44
CA ASP A 65 -6.03 -1.50 5.64
C ASP A 65 -6.09 -0.08 6.25
N LEU A 66 -6.96 0.15 7.23
CA LEU A 66 -7.19 1.48 7.80
C LEU A 66 -6.72 1.57 9.26
N ASP A 67 -7.39 0.85 10.16
CA ASP A 67 -7.16 0.91 11.61
C ASP A 67 -5.79 0.33 11.94
N ASP A 68 -4.95 1.08 12.66
CA ASP A 68 -3.57 0.70 13.00
C ASP A 68 -2.62 0.40 11.82
N CYS A 69 -3.09 0.52 10.58
CA CYS A 69 -2.27 0.55 9.37
C CYS A 69 -1.99 2.00 8.93
N LEU A 70 -3.04 2.76 8.60
CA LEU A 70 -2.93 4.15 8.14
C LEU A 70 -3.00 5.16 9.29
N TRP A 71 -3.83 4.90 10.30
CA TRP A 71 -4.08 5.84 11.39
C TRP A 71 -4.16 5.17 12.74
N SER A 72 -4.10 6.01 13.77
CA SER A 72 -4.50 5.66 15.14
C SER A 72 -5.38 6.76 15.72
N PRO A 73 -6.26 6.45 16.69
CA PRO A 73 -6.56 5.11 17.21
C PRO A 73 -7.51 4.32 16.29
N GLU A 74 -7.69 3.02 16.57
CA GLU A 74 -8.65 2.15 15.89
C GLU A 74 -10.11 2.61 16.11
N MET A 75 -10.96 2.55 15.08
CA MET A 75 -12.31 3.10 15.16
C MET A 75 -13.18 2.45 16.25
N TYR A 76 -13.03 1.15 16.53
CA TYR A 76 -13.85 0.45 17.54
C TYR A 76 -13.59 0.96 18.97
N THR A 77 -12.46 1.63 19.20
CA THR A 77 -12.11 2.22 20.51
C THR A 77 -12.81 3.56 20.74
N LEU A 78 -13.41 4.14 19.69
CA LEU A 78 -14.04 5.44 19.73
C LEU A 78 -15.48 5.34 20.22
N ARG A 79 -15.93 6.37 20.94
CA ARG A 79 -17.33 6.48 21.37
C ARG A 79 -18.14 7.29 20.38
N TYR A 80 -19.41 6.95 20.24
CA TYR A 80 -20.38 7.80 19.54
C TYR A 80 -20.34 9.24 20.11
N PRO A 81 -20.34 10.29 19.27
CA PRO A 81 -20.65 10.30 17.84
C PRO A 81 -19.47 10.00 16.89
N GLY A 82 -18.33 9.54 17.41
CA GLY A 82 -17.16 9.24 16.60
C GLY A 82 -16.40 10.50 16.16
N PRO A 83 -15.50 10.39 15.16
CA PRO A 83 -14.64 11.48 14.72
C PRO A 83 -15.41 12.47 13.81
N THR A 84 -15.83 13.61 14.37
CA THR A 84 -16.71 14.58 13.68
C THR A 84 -16.13 15.99 13.57
N ILE A 85 -15.02 16.28 14.25
CA ILE A 85 -14.44 17.63 14.32
C ILE A 85 -13.12 17.66 13.53
N PRO A 86 -13.03 18.40 12.41
CA PRO A 86 -11.78 18.49 11.67
C PRO A 86 -10.71 19.24 12.46
N VAL A 87 -9.51 18.66 12.53
CA VAL A 87 -8.33 19.27 13.16
C VAL A 87 -7.40 19.76 12.08
N LYS A 88 -7.20 21.09 12.02
CA LYS A 88 -6.26 21.71 11.08
C LYS A 88 -4.84 21.78 11.64
N GLY A 89 -3.85 21.68 10.76
CA GLY A 89 -2.46 21.92 11.10
C GLY A 89 -1.53 21.76 9.90
N LYS A 90 -0.24 22.00 10.13
CA LYS A 90 0.80 21.78 9.11
C LYS A 90 0.99 20.29 8.85
N ALA A 91 1.16 19.96 7.57
CA ALA A 91 1.48 18.62 7.10
C ALA A 91 2.70 18.67 6.18
N GLU A 92 3.42 17.55 6.08
CA GLU A 92 4.52 17.39 5.12
C GLU A 92 4.05 17.71 3.70
N GLY A 93 4.85 18.48 2.95
CA GLY A 93 4.54 18.87 1.58
C GLY A 93 3.45 19.93 1.43
N CYS A 94 3.04 20.58 2.52
CA CYS A 94 1.99 21.61 2.51
C CYS A 94 2.48 22.92 3.16
N ASP A 95 2.36 24.03 2.42
CA ASP A 95 2.68 25.37 2.94
C ASP A 95 1.55 25.95 3.79
N GLU A 96 0.33 25.44 3.64
CA GLU A 96 -0.87 25.85 4.36
C GLU A 96 -1.39 24.79 5.34
N ASP A 97 -2.26 25.22 6.24
CA ASP A 97 -2.88 24.33 7.22
C ASP A 97 -4.00 23.54 6.55
N ILE A 98 -3.89 22.22 6.61
CA ILE A 98 -4.87 21.25 6.08
C ILE A 98 -5.52 20.47 7.21
N VAL A 99 -6.60 19.74 6.95
CA VAL A 99 -7.21 18.83 7.93
C VAL A 99 -6.31 17.60 8.14
N ILE A 100 -5.51 17.62 9.20
CA ILE A 100 -4.53 16.56 9.51
C ILE A 100 -5.10 15.40 10.31
N GLY A 101 -6.34 15.53 10.80
CA GLY A 101 -7.02 14.51 11.59
C GLY A 101 -8.46 14.87 11.89
N MET A 102 -9.19 13.89 12.43
CA MET A 102 -10.58 14.04 12.84
C MET A 102 -10.73 13.71 14.33
N GLN A 103 -11.25 14.66 15.10
CA GLN A 103 -11.40 14.56 16.54
C GLN A 103 -12.81 14.10 16.93
N CYS A 104 -12.88 13.20 17.90
CA CYS A 104 -14.11 12.86 18.60
C CYS A 104 -14.47 13.96 19.61
N PRO A 105 -15.75 14.35 19.76
CA PRO A 105 -16.15 15.27 20.81
C PRO A 105 -15.69 14.79 22.19
N ASN A 106 -14.92 15.62 22.89
CA ASN A 106 -14.31 15.29 24.19
C ASN A 106 -13.47 14.00 24.18
N GLY A 107 -12.87 13.66 23.04
CA GLY A 107 -12.15 12.41 22.85
C GLY A 107 -10.86 12.57 22.03
N PRO A 108 -10.28 11.44 21.61
CA PRO A 108 -9.03 11.43 20.86
C PRO A 108 -9.20 12.03 19.46
N THR A 109 -8.07 12.36 18.84
CA THR A 109 -8.01 12.70 17.41
C THR A 109 -7.45 11.53 16.63
N VAL A 110 -8.19 11.08 15.63
CA VAL A 110 -7.71 10.13 14.62
C VAL A 110 -6.75 10.86 13.69
N LYS A 111 -5.51 10.38 13.60
CA LYS A 111 -4.46 10.95 12.75
C LYS A 111 -3.71 9.85 12.02
N LEU A 112 -3.28 10.18 10.80
CA LEU A 112 -2.39 9.31 10.04
C LEU A 112 -1.05 9.11 10.78
N PHE A 113 -0.49 7.91 10.67
CA PHE A 113 0.92 7.71 10.98
C PHE A 113 1.79 8.51 10.00
N ASN A 114 2.98 8.91 10.44
CA ASN A 114 3.88 9.73 9.61
C ASN A 114 4.28 9.02 8.31
N GLY A 115 4.54 7.70 8.36
CA GLY A 115 4.85 6.92 7.17
C GLY A 115 3.66 6.77 6.22
N ALA A 116 2.45 6.60 6.76
CA ALA A 116 1.22 6.61 5.96
C ALA A 116 1.04 7.94 5.21
N ARG A 117 1.19 9.07 5.92
CA ARG A 117 1.09 10.40 5.31
C ARG A 117 2.14 10.61 4.23
N SER A 118 3.40 10.30 4.52
CA SER A 118 4.51 10.43 3.55
C SER A 118 4.28 9.57 2.30
N ALA A 119 3.83 8.32 2.47
CA ALA A 119 3.50 7.44 1.35
C ALA A 119 2.34 7.97 0.49
N LEU A 120 1.27 8.48 1.12
CA LEU A 120 0.14 9.07 0.40
C LEU A 120 0.54 10.35 -0.34
N VAL A 121 1.37 11.20 0.26
CA VAL A 121 1.94 12.39 -0.43
C VAL A 121 2.76 11.95 -1.64
N GLU A 122 3.61 10.94 -1.51
CA GLU A 122 4.40 10.41 -2.62
C GLU A 122 3.52 9.85 -3.74
N LEU A 123 2.50 9.04 -3.41
CA LEU A 123 1.53 8.52 -4.37
C LEU A 123 0.75 9.63 -5.09
N ALA A 124 0.49 10.74 -4.41
CA ALA A 124 -0.26 11.87 -4.95
C ALA A 124 0.57 12.82 -5.82
N THR A 125 1.90 12.80 -5.72
CA THR A 125 2.78 13.83 -6.29
C THR A 125 3.84 13.29 -7.24
N ASP A 126 4.33 12.06 -7.05
CA ASP A 126 5.34 11.48 -7.92
C ASP A 126 4.69 10.95 -9.22
N PRO A 127 5.05 11.50 -10.41
CA PRO A 127 4.46 11.10 -11.68
C PRO A 127 4.58 9.61 -12.01
N LYS A 128 5.51 8.88 -11.39
CA LYS A 128 5.64 7.44 -11.62
C LYS A 128 4.42 6.66 -11.13
N TYR A 129 3.67 7.17 -10.15
CA TYR A 129 2.49 6.51 -9.59
C TYR A 129 1.17 6.96 -10.22
N LYS A 130 1.19 7.81 -11.25
CA LYS A 130 -0.02 8.40 -11.84
C LYS A 130 -1.08 7.38 -12.30
N ASP A 131 -0.66 6.17 -12.65
CA ASP A 131 -1.52 5.08 -13.15
C ASP A 131 -1.76 3.99 -12.08
N VAL A 132 -1.27 4.17 -10.84
CA VAL A 132 -1.48 3.23 -9.75
C VAL A 132 -2.81 3.49 -9.07
N ILE A 133 -3.64 2.46 -8.97
CA ILE A 133 -4.93 2.50 -8.28
C ILE A 133 -4.68 2.41 -6.77
N ILE A 134 -5.36 3.26 -5.99
CA ILE A 134 -5.35 3.22 -4.53
C ILE A 134 -6.70 2.72 -4.02
N ALA A 135 -6.68 1.74 -3.13
CA ALA A 135 -7.88 1.15 -2.57
C ALA A 135 -7.80 0.94 -1.05
N ALA A 136 -8.97 0.80 -0.41
CA ALA A 136 -9.08 0.43 1.00
C ALA A 136 -9.74 -0.95 1.16
N ALA A 137 -9.23 -1.75 2.08
CA ALA A 137 -9.84 -2.99 2.55
C ALA A 137 -9.82 -3.02 4.08
N SER A 138 -10.89 -2.57 4.73
CA SER A 138 -10.99 -2.48 6.21
C SER A 138 -12.14 -3.30 6.74
N SER A 139 -11.87 -4.09 7.79
CA SER A 139 -12.87 -4.90 8.49
C SER A 139 -13.49 -4.17 9.68
N SER A 140 -13.40 -2.83 9.72
CA SER A 140 -13.85 -2.00 10.84
C SER A 140 -15.29 -2.33 11.29
N GLU A 141 -15.52 -2.32 12.61
CA GLU A 141 -16.88 -2.40 13.19
C GLU A 141 -17.65 -1.09 13.07
N GLU A 142 -16.92 0.01 12.81
CA GLU A 142 -17.47 1.36 12.70
C GLU A 142 -17.18 1.96 11.31
N PRO A 143 -17.78 1.42 10.22
CA PRO A 143 -17.55 1.92 8.87
C PRO A 143 -17.90 3.40 8.67
N THR A 144 -18.85 3.92 9.44
CA THR A 144 -19.24 5.34 9.39
C THR A 144 -18.13 6.25 9.91
N PHE A 145 -17.42 5.84 10.97
CA PHE A 145 -16.27 6.59 11.50
C PHE A 145 -15.09 6.54 10.52
N SER A 146 -14.82 5.36 9.95
CA SER A 146 -13.81 5.20 8.90
C SER A 146 -14.08 6.11 7.69
N LYS A 147 -15.33 6.20 7.24
CA LYS A 147 -15.75 7.08 6.13
C LYS A 147 -15.57 8.55 6.49
N ALA A 148 -15.96 8.97 7.70
CA ALA A 148 -15.76 10.34 8.16
C ALA A 148 -14.27 10.75 8.12
N CYS A 149 -13.36 9.85 8.52
CA CYS A 149 -11.92 10.07 8.40
C CYS A 149 -11.47 10.18 6.94
N LEU A 150 -11.88 9.26 6.06
CA LEU A 150 -11.51 9.31 4.64
C LEU A 150 -12.01 10.58 3.95
N ASP A 151 -13.23 10.99 4.25
CA ASP A 151 -13.88 12.13 3.60
C ASP A 151 -13.28 13.48 4.02
N ASN A 152 -12.67 13.57 5.21
CA ASN A 152 -12.23 14.84 5.77
C ASN A 152 -10.72 14.96 5.94
N ILE A 153 -9.98 13.88 6.19
CA ILE A 153 -8.52 13.97 6.37
C ILE A 153 -7.89 14.28 5.02
N GLU A 154 -7.15 15.38 4.97
CA GLU A 154 -6.41 15.84 3.80
C GLU A 154 -5.00 15.27 3.79
N VAL A 155 -4.55 14.88 2.60
CA VAL A 155 -3.18 14.46 2.31
C VAL A 155 -2.38 15.65 1.77
N LEU A 156 -2.98 16.40 0.84
CA LEU A 156 -2.52 17.67 0.29
C LEU A 156 -3.65 18.70 0.39
N PRO A 157 -3.41 20.00 0.20
CA PRO A 157 -4.47 20.99 0.30
C PRO A 157 -5.59 20.73 -0.72
N GLY A 158 -6.83 20.63 -0.24
CA GLY A 158 -8.00 20.30 -1.05
C GLY A 158 -8.09 18.84 -1.52
N LYS A 159 -7.13 17.98 -1.15
CA LYS A 159 -7.09 16.57 -1.56
C LYS A 159 -7.25 15.66 -0.34
N THR A 160 -8.48 15.19 -0.13
CA THR A 160 -8.83 14.25 0.94
C THR A 160 -8.39 12.82 0.61
N MET A 161 -8.25 11.97 1.62
CA MET A 161 -8.00 10.54 1.39
C MET A 161 -9.08 9.93 0.49
N ARG A 162 -10.36 10.25 0.68
CA ARG A 162 -11.46 9.78 -0.18
C ARG A 162 -11.23 10.09 -1.65
N SER A 163 -10.72 11.28 -1.98
CA SER A 163 -10.45 11.67 -3.37
C SER A 163 -9.31 10.87 -4.01
N MET A 164 -8.41 10.32 -3.19
CA MET A 164 -7.29 9.50 -3.66
C MET A 164 -7.64 8.03 -3.83
N PHE A 165 -8.65 7.51 -3.13
CA PHE A 165 -8.99 6.08 -3.13
C PHE A 165 -10.06 5.84 -4.20
N GLN A 166 -9.78 5.01 -5.22
CA GLN A 166 -10.76 4.69 -6.26
C GLN A 166 -11.74 3.60 -5.82
N TYR A 167 -11.28 2.65 -4.99
CA TYR A 167 -12.11 1.55 -4.47
C TYR A 167 -12.03 1.49 -2.95
N SER A 168 -13.11 1.08 -2.29
CA SER A 168 -13.14 0.96 -0.83
C SER A 168 -14.12 -0.11 -0.39
N GLN A 169 -13.61 -1.17 0.23
CA GLN A 169 -14.40 -2.20 0.90
C GLN A 169 -14.20 -2.02 2.40
N ILE A 170 -15.20 -1.45 3.08
CA ILE A 170 -15.10 -1.06 4.50
C ILE A 170 -16.29 -1.64 5.27
N GLY A 171 -15.99 -2.47 6.26
CA GLY A 171 -16.95 -3.04 7.18
C GLY A 171 -16.93 -4.56 7.20
N ARG A 172 -17.92 -5.14 7.88
CA ARG A 172 -18.09 -6.60 8.04
C ARG A 172 -19.53 -7.05 7.86
N THR A 173 -20.27 -6.35 7.00
CA THR A 173 -21.68 -6.60 6.71
C THR A 173 -21.90 -6.95 5.24
N GLY A 174 -23.05 -7.58 4.95
CA GLY A 174 -23.38 -8.02 3.60
C GLY A 174 -22.42 -9.12 3.12
N LYS A 175 -21.69 -8.85 2.03
CA LYS A 175 -20.68 -9.77 1.50
C LYS A 175 -19.34 -9.70 2.25
N LEU A 176 -19.14 -8.67 3.08
CA LEU A 176 -17.90 -8.47 3.83
C LEU A 176 -17.97 -9.21 5.17
N SER A 177 -16.84 -9.77 5.59
CA SER A 177 -16.65 -10.48 6.86
C SER A 177 -15.45 -9.90 7.62
N SER A 178 -15.09 -10.44 8.77
CA SER A 178 -13.83 -10.05 9.44
C SER A 178 -12.58 -10.43 8.63
N ARG A 179 -12.67 -11.37 7.68
CA ARG A 179 -11.54 -11.81 6.85
C ARG A 179 -11.30 -10.89 5.66
N LYS A 180 -10.04 -10.54 5.37
CA LYS A 180 -9.69 -9.72 4.19
C LYS A 180 -9.98 -10.43 2.86
N THR A 181 -10.12 -11.76 2.84
CA THR A 181 -10.44 -12.50 1.61
C THR A 181 -11.78 -12.10 1.01
N THR A 182 -12.79 -11.75 1.81
CA THR A 182 -14.07 -11.24 1.27
C THR A 182 -13.93 -9.85 0.66
N HIS A 183 -13.10 -9.00 1.26
CA HIS A 183 -12.84 -7.65 0.77
C HIS A 183 -12.09 -7.68 -0.56
N PHE A 184 -11.07 -8.51 -0.67
CA PHE A 184 -10.30 -8.66 -1.90
C PHE A 184 -11.12 -9.27 -3.03
N LYS A 185 -12.07 -10.17 -2.75
CA LYS A 185 -13.02 -10.64 -3.76
C LYS A 185 -13.85 -9.50 -4.35
N GLU A 186 -14.41 -8.63 -3.51
CA GLU A 186 -15.18 -7.48 -3.99
C GLU A 186 -14.27 -6.46 -4.70
N LEU A 187 -13.06 -6.18 -4.20
CA LEU A 187 -12.11 -5.31 -4.90
C LEU A 187 -11.74 -5.85 -6.28
N HIS A 188 -11.47 -7.15 -6.40
CA HIS A 188 -11.20 -7.79 -7.69
C HIS A 188 -12.41 -7.70 -8.62
N GLN A 189 -13.61 -7.97 -8.11
CA GLN A 189 -14.85 -7.87 -8.88
C GLN A 189 -15.10 -6.45 -9.39
N ASP A 190 -14.91 -5.44 -8.55
CA ASP A 190 -15.22 -4.03 -8.87
C ASP A 190 -14.15 -3.38 -9.76
N SER A 191 -12.88 -3.78 -9.61
CA SER A 191 -11.74 -3.15 -10.31
C SER A 191 -11.26 -3.93 -11.53
N GLY A 192 -11.51 -5.24 -11.60
CA GLY A 192 -10.93 -6.13 -12.61
C GLY A 192 -9.42 -6.36 -12.47
N VAL A 193 -8.76 -5.78 -11.45
CA VAL A 193 -7.31 -5.95 -11.24
C VAL A 193 -7.02 -7.36 -10.74
N ALA A 194 -5.99 -8.02 -11.30
CA ALA A 194 -5.60 -9.34 -10.86
C ALA A 194 -4.93 -9.31 -9.48
N TYR A 195 -5.15 -10.33 -8.65
CA TYR A 195 -4.62 -10.38 -7.29
C TYR A 195 -3.08 -10.26 -7.21
N ASN A 196 -2.37 -10.85 -8.17
CA ASN A 196 -0.91 -10.78 -8.26
C ASN A 196 -0.37 -9.40 -8.70
N GLU A 197 -1.27 -8.47 -9.07
CA GLU A 197 -0.95 -7.08 -9.37
C GLU A 197 -1.30 -6.13 -8.21
N MET A 198 -1.84 -6.67 -7.11
CA MET A 198 -2.16 -5.94 -5.90
C MET A 198 -1.02 -6.01 -4.88
N LEU A 199 -0.74 -4.88 -4.23
CA LEU A 199 0.12 -4.78 -3.05
C LEU A 199 -0.71 -4.38 -1.84
N PHE A 200 -0.66 -5.14 -0.75
CA PHE A 200 -1.46 -4.91 0.44
C PHE A 200 -0.64 -4.45 1.64
N PHE A 201 -1.14 -3.48 2.41
CA PHE A 201 -0.56 -3.06 3.70
C PHE A 201 -1.58 -3.26 4.82
N ASP A 202 -1.21 -3.99 5.86
CA ASP A 202 -2.09 -4.33 6.99
C ASP A 202 -1.28 -4.53 8.26
N ASP A 203 -1.81 -4.08 9.40
CA ASP A 203 -1.13 -4.20 10.69
C ASP A 203 -0.99 -5.66 11.15
N CYS A 204 -1.97 -6.50 10.78
CA CYS A 204 -2.07 -7.91 11.15
C CYS A 204 -2.11 -8.17 12.67
N ASN A 205 -2.57 -7.21 13.48
CA ASN A 205 -2.66 -7.35 14.94
C ASN A 205 -3.81 -8.29 15.35
N TRP A 206 -4.84 -8.40 14.52
CA TRP A 206 -6.02 -9.25 14.76
C TRP A 206 -6.01 -10.58 13.99
N GLY A 207 -4.91 -10.89 13.31
CA GLY A 207 -4.73 -12.09 12.49
C GLY A 207 -3.76 -11.83 11.34
N ASP A 208 -3.19 -12.90 10.79
CA ASP A 208 -2.25 -12.78 9.67
C ASP A 208 -2.98 -12.58 8.33
N HIS A 209 -3.61 -11.42 8.15
CA HIS A 209 -4.36 -11.09 6.95
C HIS A 209 -3.51 -11.12 5.68
N VAL A 210 -2.26 -10.67 5.77
CA VAL A 210 -1.29 -10.73 4.67
C VAL A 210 -1.04 -12.19 4.28
N GLY A 211 -0.72 -13.06 5.25
CA GLY A 211 -0.50 -14.48 4.99
C GLY A 211 -1.74 -15.18 4.43
N ASP A 212 -2.93 -14.85 4.95
CA ASP A 212 -4.21 -15.37 4.47
C ASP A 212 -4.43 -15.04 2.98
N LEU A 213 -4.20 -13.80 2.58
CA LEU A 213 -4.36 -13.35 1.18
C LEU A 213 -3.29 -13.89 0.25
N GLU A 214 -2.04 -13.99 0.73
CA GLU A 214 -0.94 -14.63 -0.01
C GLU A 214 -1.30 -16.08 -0.32
N ASN A 215 -1.75 -16.83 0.69
CA ASN A 215 -2.14 -18.24 0.53
C ASN A 215 -3.39 -18.43 -0.34
N CYS A 216 -4.39 -17.55 -0.21
CA CYS A 216 -5.66 -17.71 -0.93
C CYS A 216 -5.57 -17.25 -2.39
N PHE A 217 -4.85 -16.15 -2.64
CA PHE A 217 -4.93 -15.41 -3.90
C PHE A 217 -3.57 -15.01 -4.50
N GLY A 218 -2.46 -15.24 -3.79
CA GLY A 218 -1.13 -14.80 -4.24
C GLY A 218 -0.93 -13.29 -4.18
N VAL A 219 -1.71 -12.57 -3.37
CA VAL A 219 -1.52 -11.13 -3.12
C VAL A 219 -0.21 -10.93 -2.36
N VAL A 220 0.61 -9.98 -2.80
CA VAL A 220 1.79 -9.58 -2.03
C VAL A 220 1.38 -8.58 -0.97
N GLY A 221 1.82 -8.81 0.27
CA GLY A 221 1.53 -7.91 1.37
C GLY A 221 2.74 -7.52 2.20
N GLN A 222 2.60 -6.38 2.86
CA GLN A 222 3.51 -5.83 3.85
C GLN A 222 2.77 -5.70 5.17
N ARG A 223 3.31 -6.33 6.21
CA ARG A 223 2.78 -6.20 7.57
C ARG A 223 3.25 -4.87 8.19
N THR A 224 2.36 -4.16 8.87
CA THR A 224 2.62 -2.86 9.52
C THR A 224 2.22 -2.90 10.99
N PRO A 225 2.82 -3.77 11.82
CA PRO A 225 2.34 -4.05 13.20
C PRO A 225 2.45 -2.88 14.18
N ARG A 226 2.93 -1.73 13.73
CA ARG A 226 3.05 -0.48 14.51
C ARG A 226 2.55 0.71 13.69
N GLY A 227 1.65 0.49 12.75
CA GLY A 227 1.32 1.46 11.70
C GLY A 227 2.39 1.59 10.64
N MET A 228 2.03 2.25 9.54
CA MET A 228 2.98 2.68 8.53
C MET A 228 3.88 3.81 9.09
N GLN A 229 5.10 3.44 9.47
CA GLN A 229 6.10 4.36 10.02
C GLN A 229 7.13 4.79 8.97
N LEU A 230 7.82 5.91 9.23
CA LEU A 230 9.08 6.21 8.56
C LEU A 230 10.14 5.21 9.07
N SER A 231 10.95 4.67 8.17
CA SER A 231 12.05 3.76 8.53
C SER A 231 13.34 4.51 8.87
#